data_AF-A0A258Q783-F1
#
_entry.id   AF-A0A258Q783-F1
#
_cell.length_a   1.000
_cell.length_b   1.000
_cell.length_c   1.000
_cell.angle_alpha   90.00
_cell.angle_beta   90.00
_cell.angle_gamma   90.00
#
_symmetry.space_group_name_H-M   'P 1'
#
loop_
_entity.id
_entity.type
_entity.pdbx_description
1 polymer ?
#
loop_
_entity_poly.entity_id
_entity_poly.type
_entity_poly.pdbx_seq_one_letter_code
_entity_poly.pdbx_strand_id
1 'polypeptide(L)'
;MLEKTAFDSGSTLLSSQLPPIPAKRYFTIGEVADLCGVRSHVLRYWEQEFSQLSPQKRRGNRRYYQHHEVVLIRGELRLRDELQAVLQILSK
;
A
#
# COMPACT_ATOMS: atom_id res chain seq x y z
N MET A 1 22.69 -10.73 -17.14
CA MET A 1 21.38 -11.38 -17.36
C MET A 1 20.86 -11.81 -15.98
N LEU A 2 20.07 -11.06 -15.23
CA LEU A 2 19.21 -9.89 -15.49
C LEU A 2 19.47 -8.80 -14.44
N GLU A 3 19.68 -7.59 -14.92
CA GLU A 3 19.61 -6.35 -14.13
C GLU A 3 18.17 -6.09 -13.69
N LYS A 4 17.95 -5.85 -12.40
CA LYS A 4 16.73 -5.23 -11.85
C LYS A 4 16.96 -4.75 -10.41
N THR A 5 18.05 -4.02 -10.20
CA THR A 5 18.28 -3.25 -8.96
C THR A 5 18.74 -1.85 -9.32
N ALA A 6 17.92 -1.14 -10.09
CA ALA A 6 18.06 0.29 -10.25
C ALA A 6 16.65 0.89 -10.37
N PHE A 7 16.47 2.03 -9.71
CA PHE A 7 15.26 2.86 -9.67
C PHE A 7 14.16 2.33 -8.71
N ASP A 8 13.82 2.99 -7.61
CA ASP A 8 13.57 4.43 -7.48
C ASP A 8 13.85 4.94 -6.05
N SER A 9 14.83 5.82 -5.91
CA SER A 9 15.07 6.65 -4.72
C SER A 9 14.18 7.91 -4.71
N GLY A 10 13.05 7.88 -5.42
CA GLY A 10 12.20 9.03 -5.71
C GLY A 10 10.70 8.77 -5.63
N SER A 11 10.22 7.74 -4.91
CA SER A 11 8.77 7.59 -4.70
C SER A 11 8.25 8.49 -3.56
N THR A 12 8.59 9.77 -3.60
CA THR A 12 7.63 10.81 -3.20
C THR A 12 6.64 10.96 -4.35
N LEU A 13 5.97 9.86 -4.72
CA LEU A 13 4.82 9.98 -5.61
C LEU A 13 3.72 10.58 -4.78
N LEU A 14 3.57 11.90 -4.94
CA LEU A 14 2.43 12.69 -4.53
C LEU A 14 1.18 11.83 -4.59
N SER A 15 0.58 11.55 -3.43
CA SER A 15 -0.65 10.73 -3.24
C SER A 15 -1.83 11.13 -4.16
N SER A 16 -1.70 12.27 -4.85
CA SER A 16 -2.60 12.82 -5.86
C SER A 16 -2.79 12.00 -7.16
N GLN A 17 -1.97 10.99 -7.47
CA GLN A 17 -2.05 10.25 -8.76
C GLN A 17 -2.15 8.73 -8.61
N LEU A 18 -2.92 8.24 -7.63
CA LEU A 18 -3.20 6.79 -7.55
C LEU A 18 -4.22 6.36 -8.62
N PRO A 19 -3.98 5.24 -9.33
CA PRO A 19 -4.92 4.73 -10.33
C PRO A 19 -6.29 4.42 -9.71
N PRO A 20 -7.38 4.52 -10.48
CA PRO A 20 -8.71 4.15 -10.00
C PRO A 20 -8.72 2.67 -9.62
N ILE A 21 -9.35 2.35 -8.49
CA ILE A 21 -9.45 0.97 -8.00
C ILE A 21 -10.39 0.22 -8.96
N PRO A 22 -9.92 -0.89 -9.58
CA PRO A 22 -10.77 -1.68 -10.47
C PRO A 22 -11.98 -2.27 -9.73
N ALA A 23 -13.08 -2.56 -10.43
CA ALA A 23 -14.24 -3.27 -9.87
C ALA A 23 -13.97 -4.79 -9.66
N LYS A 24 -12.80 -5.15 -9.14
CA LYS A 24 -12.37 -6.52 -8.85
C LYS A 24 -12.71 -6.86 -7.40
N ARG A 25 -13.20 -8.09 -7.15
CA ARG A 25 -13.57 -8.53 -5.80
C ARG A 25 -12.38 -8.86 -4.90
N TYR A 26 -11.28 -9.32 -5.50
CA TYR A 26 -10.08 -9.77 -4.79
C TYR A 26 -8.83 -9.25 -5.47
N PHE A 27 -7.95 -8.64 -4.69
CA PHE A 27 -6.66 -8.11 -5.10
C PHE A 27 -5.55 -8.90 -4.41
N THR A 28 -4.48 -9.19 -5.14
CA THR A 28 -3.26 -9.75 -4.53
C THR A 28 -2.45 -8.64 -3.87
N ILE A 29 -1.57 -9.00 -2.93
CA ILE A 29 -0.68 -8.03 -2.27
C ILE A 29 0.19 -7.22 -3.24
N GLY A 30 0.54 -7.79 -4.41
CA GLY A 30 1.24 -7.07 -5.48
C GLY A 30 0.36 -6.02 -6.14
N GLU A 31 -0.87 -6.40 -6.51
CA GLU A 31 -1.84 -5.46 -7.08
C GLU A 31 -2.16 -4.31 -6.11
N VAL A 32 -2.31 -4.60 -4.81
CA VAL A 32 -2.55 -3.55 -3.80
C VAL A 32 -1.33 -2.64 -3.64
N ALA A 33 -0.12 -3.21 -3.66
CA ALA A 33 1.12 -2.44 -3.63
C ALA A 33 1.20 -1.44 -4.80
N ASP A 34 0.86 -1.89 -6.01
CA ASP A 34 0.85 -1.06 -7.20
C ASP A 34 -0.26 0.00 -7.16
N LEU A 35 -1.47 -0.37 -6.72
CA LEU A 35 -2.62 0.55 -6.60
C LEU A 35 -2.40 1.66 -5.56
N CYS A 36 -1.65 1.36 -4.51
CA CYS A 36 -1.42 2.27 -3.39
C CYS A 36 -0.03 2.93 -3.44
N GLY A 37 0.84 2.58 -4.40
CA GLY A 37 2.20 3.10 -4.49
C GLY A 37 3.09 2.72 -3.30
N VAL A 38 2.82 1.58 -2.64
CA VAL A 38 3.54 1.13 -1.45
C VAL A 38 4.20 -0.22 -1.65
N ARG A 39 5.30 -0.45 -0.94
CA ARG A 39 6.00 -1.74 -1.03
C ARG A 39 5.22 -2.84 -0.33
N SER A 40 5.20 -4.05 -0.92
CA SER A 40 4.41 -5.18 -0.40
C SER A 40 4.78 -5.58 1.04
N HIS A 41 6.01 -5.32 1.51
CA HIS A 41 6.40 -5.59 2.89
C HIS A 41 5.75 -4.62 3.89
N VAL A 42 5.46 -3.38 3.50
CA VAL A 42 4.75 -2.40 4.33
C VAL A 42 3.33 -2.87 4.56
N LEU A 43 2.68 -3.36 3.51
CA LEU A 43 1.35 -3.97 3.61
C LEU A 43 1.35 -5.17 4.57
N ARG A 44 2.40 -6.00 4.58
CA ARG A 44 2.53 -7.11 5.54
C ARG A 44 2.65 -6.66 6.99
N TYR A 45 3.36 -5.56 7.22
CA TYR A 45 3.46 -4.97 8.54
C TYR A 45 2.11 -4.39 8.97
N TRP A 46 1.40 -3.72 8.06
CA TRP A 46 0.06 -3.20 8.32
C TRP A 46 -0.98 -4.27 8.60
N GLU A 47 -0.90 -5.45 8.00
CA GLU A 47 -1.74 -6.60 8.39
C GLU A 47 -1.55 -7.01 9.86
N GLN A 48 -0.39 -6.70 10.47
CA GLN A 48 -0.14 -6.99 11.89
C GLN A 48 -0.64 -5.88 12.80
N GLU A 49 -0.46 -4.62 12.39
CA GLU A 49 -0.86 -3.44 13.17
C GLU A 49 -2.38 -3.18 13.11
N PHE A 50 -3.01 -3.44 11.95
CA PHE A 50 -4.42 -3.21 11.73
C PHE A 50 -5.18 -4.53 11.71
N SER A 51 -5.84 -4.87 12.80
CA SER A 51 -6.74 -6.04 12.88
C SER A 51 -7.91 -6.00 11.88
N GLN A 52 -8.25 -4.81 11.37
CA GLN A 52 -9.24 -4.59 10.32
C GLN A 52 -8.77 -5.08 8.94
N LEU A 53 -7.45 -5.12 8.71
CA LEU A 53 -6.85 -5.73 7.52
C LEU A 53 -6.66 -7.22 7.82
N SER A 54 -7.73 -8.00 7.67
CA SER A 54 -7.72 -9.45 7.86
C SER A 54 -7.76 -10.15 6.49
N PRO A 55 -6.62 -10.17 5.74
CA PRO A 55 -6.59 -10.72 4.40
C PRO A 55 -7.06 -12.18 4.47
N GLN A 56 -8.05 -12.51 3.66
CA GLN A 56 -8.67 -13.83 3.72
C GLN A 56 -7.63 -14.90 3.33
N LYS A 57 -7.13 -15.64 4.32
CA LYS A 57 -6.16 -16.72 4.08
C LYS A 57 -6.87 -17.87 3.37
N ARG A 58 -6.63 -18.01 2.07
CA ARG A 58 -7.15 -19.12 1.24
C ARG A 58 -6.10 -20.23 1.12
N ARG A 59 -6.55 -21.39 0.61
CA ARG A 59 -5.71 -22.56 0.31
C ARG A 59 -4.51 -22.11 -0.55
N GLY A 60 -3.29 -22.47 -0.14
CA GLY A 60 -2.04 -22.06 -0.82
C GLY A 60 -1.35 -20.82 -0.25
N ASN A 61 -1.71 -20.35 0.95
CA ASN A 61 -1.05 -19.24 1.66
C ASN A 61 -0.98 -17.91 0.88
N ARG A 62 -1.86 -17.75 -0.12
CA ARG A 62 -2.01 -16.51 -0.88
C ARG A 62 -2.95 -15.57 -0.12
N ARG A 63 -2.51 -14.32 0.00
CA ARG A 63 -3.24 -13.24 0.67
C ARG A 63 -4.04 -12.48 -0.39
N TYR A 64 -5.34 -12.39 -0.16
CA TYR A 64 -6.24 -11.64 -1.01
C TYR A 64 -6.88 -10.54 -0.17
N TYR A 65 -6.83 -9.32 -0.71
CA TYR A 65 -7.48 -8.15 -0.18
C TYR A 65 -8.78 -7.91 -0.93
N GLN A 66 -9.81 -7.48 -0.21
CA GLN A 66 -11.06 -7.03 -0.79
C GLN A 66 -10.99 -5.53 -1.11
N HIS A 67 -11.93 -5.07 -1.92
CA HIS A 67 -12.05 -3.66 -2.27
C HIS A 67 -12.08 -2.74 -1.04
N HIS A 68 -12.82 -3.11 0.02
CA HIS A 68 -12.90 -2.30 1.24
C HIS A 68 -11.54 -2.20 1.97
N GLU A 69 -10.73 -3.25 1.96
CA GLU A 69 -9.39 -3.25 2.56
C GLU A 69 -8.45 -2.31 1.78
N VAL A 70 -8.55 -2.29 0.44
CA VAL A 70 -7.76 -1.35 -0.40
C VAL A 70 -8.13 0.10 -0.11
N VAL A 71 -9.42 0.39 0.11
CA VAL A 71 -9.89 1.73 0.47
C VAL A 71 -9.36 2.15 1.85
N LEU A 72 -9.36 1.24 2.84
CA LEU A 72 -8.77 1.49 4.16
C LEU A 72 -7.28 1.80 4.06
N ILE A 73 -6.51 0.98 3.36
CA ILE A 73 -5.07 1.18 3.13
C ILE A 73 -4.81 2.56 2.51
N ARG A 74 -5.61 2.94 1.52
CA ARG A 74 -5.50 4.26 0.87
C ARG A 74 -5.84 5.42 1.81
N GLY A 75 -6.75 5.22 2.76
CA GLY A 75 -7.05 6.19 3.83
C GLY A 75 -5.87 6.35 4.81
N GLU A 76 -5.33 5.25 5.30
CA GLU A 76 -4.17 5.24 6.21
C GLU A 76 -2.93 5.90 5.59
N LEU A 77 -2.70 5.67 4.28
CA LEU A 77 -1.59 6.31 3.55
C LEU A 77 -1.72 7.83 3.51
N ARG A 78 -2.92 8.32 3.26
CA ARG A 78 -3.18 9.76 3.24
C ARG A 78 -2.89 10.41 4.61
N LEU A 79 -3.34 9.79 5.69
CA LEU A 79 -3.08 10.29 7.05
C LEU A 79 -1.58 10.24 7.39
N ARG A 80 -0.90 9.17 6.98
CA ARG A 80 0.55 9.05 7.20
C ARG A 80 1.34 10.10 6.43
N ASP A 81 0.97 10.37 5.18
CA ASP A 81 1.59 11.41 4.37
C ASP A 81 1.41 12.80 5.01
N GLU A 82 0.21 13.08 5.54
CA GLU A 82 -0.09 14.32 6.27
C GLU A 82 0.79 14.46 7.53
N LEU A 83 0.93 13.40 8.33
CA LEU A 83 1.79 13.42 9.53
C LEU A 83 3.28 13.57 9.17
N GLN A 84 3.74 12.91 8.10
CA GLN A 84 5.13 13.02 7.66
C GLN A 84 5.44 14.43 7.13
N ALA A 85 4.50 15.06 6.42
CA ALA A 85 4.64 16.44 5.97
C ALA A 85 4.76 17.42 7.14
N VAL A 86 3.93 17.26 8.18
CA VAL A 86 4.00 18.09 9.40
C VAL A 86 5.35 17.91 10.11
N LEU A 87 5.84 16.67 10.25
CA LEU A 87 7.15 16.40 10.84
C LEU A 87 8.31 17.03 10.04
N GLN A 88 8.23 17.00 8.71
CA GLN A 88 9.20 17.68 7.82
C GLN A 88 9.18 19.21 7.94
N ILE A 89 8.02 19.80 8.22
CA ILE A 89 7.88 21.25 8.44
C ILE A 89 8.48 21.63 9.81
N LEU A 90 8.24 20.83 10.84
CA LEU A 90 8.73 21.09 12.20
C LEU A 90 10.24 20.80 12.37
N SER A 91 10.85 20.03 11.47
CA SER A 91 12.28 19.71 11.49
C SER A 91 13.16 20.65 10.66
N LYS A 92 12.60 21.72 10.09
CA LYS A 92 13.33 22.77 9.36
C LYS A 92 13.34 24.06 10.17
#